data_AF-A0A6F8XLP8-F1
#
_entry.id   AF-A0A6F8XLP8-F1
#
_cell.length_a   1.000
_cell.length_b   1.000
_cell.length_c   1.000
_cell.angle_alpha   90.00
_cell.angle_beta   90.00
_cell.angle_gamma   90.00
#
_symmetry.space_group_name_H-M   'P 1'
#
loop_
_entity.id
_entity.type
_entity.pdbx_description
1 polymer ?
#
loop_
_entity_poly.entity_id
_entity_poly.type
_entity_poly.pdbx_seq_one_letter_code
_entity_poly.pdbx_strand_id
1 'polypeptide(L)'
;MINALSADQHDTVLAQGLAVLVFRTAESRACQNFQPELDSFVAQHPVVQVWCVDPTREGDLAKVHGLSVLPTIVIYRDGLPARRFHGVISAADLTEEVDEVANADMDEEYRDWMVESLQSGVVGSPFLGGPY
;
A
#
# COMPACT_ATOMS: atom_id res chain seq x y z
N MET A 1 13.77 4.01 4.24
CA MET A 1 14.51 3.97 2.95
C MET A 1 13.50 3.70 1.83
N ILE A 2 13.73 4.20 0.61
CA ILE A 2 12.88 3.90 -0.57
C ILE A 2 13.58 2.85 -1.42
N ASN A 3 12.90 1.73 -1.64
CA ASN A 3 13.43 0.61 -2.39
C ASN A 3 12.57 0.33 -3.62
N ALA A 4 13.16 -0.14 -4.72
CA ALA A 4 12.39 -0.67 -5.85
C ALA A 4 11.95 -2.11 -5.54
N LEU A 5 10.75 -2.49 -5.98
CA LEU A 5 10.20 -3.83 -5.78
C LEU A 5 9.74 -4.43 -7.11
N SER A 6 10.13 -5.68 -7.37
CA SER A 6 9.63 -6.50 -8.48
C SER A 6 8.63 -7.56 -7.98
N ALA A 7 7.84 -8.13 -8.89
CA ALA A 7 6.82 -9.14 -8.58
C ALA A 7 7.35 -10.29 -7.71
N ASP A 8 8.53 -10.84 -8.03
CA ASP A 8 9.13 -11.97 -7.29
C ASP A 8 9.46 -11.67 -5.83
N GLN A 9 9.56 -10.40 -5.45
CA GLN A 9 9.92 -9.98 -4.10
C GLN A 9 8.71 -9.59 -3.25
N HIS A 10 7.55 -9.34 -3.88
CA HIS A 10 6.36 -8.75 -3.27
C HIS A 10 5.97 -9.44 -1.96
N ASP A 11 5.71 -10.75 -2.01
CA ASP A 11 5.20 -11.46 -0.84
C ASP A 11 6.26 -11.60 0.26
N THR A 12 7.54 -11.66 -0.11
CA THR A 12 8.64 -11.83 0.85
C THR A 12 8.91 -10.55 1.63
N VAL A 13 8.92 -9.40 0.96
CA VAL A 13 9.28 -8.13 1.60
C VAL A 13 8.13 -7.50 2.38
N LEU A 14 6.90 -7.91 2.09
CA LEU A 14 5.70 -7.47 2.80
C LEU A 14 5.32 -8.42 3.95
N ALA A 15 5.88 -9.63 4.00
CA ALA A 15 5.50 -10.69 4.95
C ALA A 15 5.68 -10.34 6.43
N GLN A 16 6.52 -9.37 6.78
CA GLN A 16 6.86 -9.07 8.17
C GLN A 16 6.94 -7.57 8.43
N GLY A 17 6.35 -7.15 9.54
CA GLY A 17 6.39 -5.78 10.00
C GLY A 17 5.53 -4.85 9.13
N LEU A 18 5.82 -3.56 9.23
CA LEU A 18 5.09 -2.52 8.53
C LEU A 18 5.79 -2.13 7.23
N ALA A 19 5.04 -2.13 6.13
CA ALA A 19 5.53 -1.73 4.82
C ALA A 19 4.54 -0.81 4.10
N VAL A 20 5.07 0.16 3.36
CA VAL A 20 4.29 1.05 2.50
C VAL A 20 4.66 0.76 1.06
N LEU A 21 3.71 0.25 0.28
CA LEU A 21 3.85 -0.02 -1.14
C LEU A 21 3.28 1.15 -1.94
N VAL A 22 4.07 1.70 -2.86
CA VAL A 22 3.70 2.86 -3.68
C VAL A 22 3.82 2.50 -5.16
N PHE A 23 2.67 2.39 -5.84
CA PHE A 23 2.65 2.28 -7.29
C PHE A 23 2.77 3.66 -7.92
N ARG A 24 3.78 3.84 -8.77
CA ARG A 24 4.09 5.15 -9.37
C ARG A 24 4.88 5.01 -10.66
N THR A 25 4.86 6.07 -11.45
CA THR A 25 5.74 6.22 -12.63
C THR A 25 6.46 7.56 -12.57
N ALA A 26 7.56 7.71 -13.32
CA ALA A 26 8.31 8.96 -13.38
C ALA A 26 7.60 10.03 -14.23
N GLU A 27 6.79 9.60 -15.20
CA GLU A 27 6.09 10.44 -16.17
C GLU A 27 4.79 11.03 -15.61
N SER A 28 4.26 10.48 -14.51
CA SER A 28 3.05 10.99 -13.88
C SER A 28 3.35 12.25 -13.07
N ARG A 29 2.75 13.38 -13.48
CA ARG A 29 2.82 14.64 -12.73
C ARG A 29 2.30 14.50 -11.30
N ALA A 30 1.27 13.69 -11.07
CA ALA A 30 0.75 13.45 -9.72
C ALA A 30 1.79 12.70 -8.85
N CYS A 31 2.52 11.74 -9.42
CA CYS A 31 3.60 11.05 -8.72
C CYS A 31 4.78 12.00 -8.41
N GLN A 32 5.09 12.94 -9.32
CA GLN A 32 6.10 13.97 -9.07
C GLN A 32 5.70 14.90 -7.92
N ASN A 33 4.41 15.27 -7.83
CA ASN A 33 3.89 16.07 -6.73
C ASN A 33 3.90 15.32 -5.38
N PHE A 34 3.75 13.99 -5.39
CA PHE A 34 3.79 13.16 -4.18
C PHE A 34 5.20 12.88 -3.67
N GLN A 35 6.22 12.91 -4.54
CA GLN A 35 7.62 12.67 -4.16
C GLN A 35 8.08 13.42 -2.90
N PRO A 36 7.89 14.75 -2.75
CA PRO A 36 8.34 15.46 -1.55
C PRO A 36 7.65 14.99 -0.26
N GLU A 37 6.38 14.61 -0.33
CA GLU A 37 5.64 14.06 0.81
C GLU A 37 6.19 12.69 1.20
N LEU A 38 6.44 11.83 0.20
CA LEU A 38 7.02 10.51 0.43
C LEU A 38 8.43 10.60 1.02
N ASP A 39 9.27 11.51 0.53
CA ASP A 39 10.61 11.74 1.06
C ASP A 39 10.58 12.24 2.50
N SER A 40 9.67 13.17 2.81
CA SER A 40 9.44 13.69 4.15
C SER A 40 8.99 12.59 5.12
N PHE A 41 8.05 11.74 4.69
CA PHE A 41 7.59 10.59 5.46
C PHE A 41 8.75 9.62 5.74
N VAL A 42 9.52 9.24 4.72
CA VAL A 42 10.65 8.30 4.87
C VAL A 42 11.73 8.85 5.82
N ALA A 43 11.98 10.16 5.79
CA ALA A 43 12.93 10.80 6.68
C ALA A 43 12.49 10.75 8.15
N GLN A 44 11.17 10.86 8.41
CA GLN A 44 10.59 10.80 9.74
C GLN A 44 10.42 9.35 10.25
N HIS A 45 10.25 8.39 9.33
CA HIS A 45 9.98 6.98 9.61
C HIS A 45 11.06 6.04 9.05
N PRO A 46 12.32 6.12 9.52
CA PRO A 46 13.43 5.37 8.95
C PRO A 46 13.29 3.84 9.08
N VAL A 47 12.46 3.38 10.02
CA VAL A 47 12.20 1.96 10.29
C VAL A 47 11.13 1.36 9.38
N VAL A 48 10.26 2.20 8.79
CA VAL A 48 9.20 1.73 7.88
C VAL A 48 9.80 1.42 6.52
N GLN A 49 9.49 0.24 6.01
CA GLN A 49 9.97 -0.17 4.69
C GLN A 49 9.07 0.42 3.61
N VAL A 50 9.61 1.32 2.79
CA VAL A 50 8.87 1.93 1.68
C VAL A 50 9.36 1.31 0.37
N TRP A 51 8.41 0.74 -0.37
CA TRP A 51 8.66 0.04 -1.62
C TRP A 51 7.92 0.75 -2.76
N CYS A 52 8.64 1.11 -3.81
CA CYS A 52 8.08 1.71 -5.01
C CYS A 52 8.02 0.66 -6.13
N VAL A 53 6.88 0.60 -6.83
CA VAL A 53 6.65 -0.28 -7.97
C VAL A 53 6.29 0.54 -9.19
N ASP A 54 6.95 0.27 -10.31
CA ASP A 54 6.55 0.80 -11.62
C ASP A 54 5.55 -0.16 -12.29
N PRO A 55 4.26 0.19 -12.35
CA PRO A 55 3.24 -0.70 -12.90
C PRO A 55 3.37 -0.91 -14.41
N THR A 56 4.15 -0.08 -15.12
CA THR A 56 4.42 -0.28 -16.56
C THR A 56 5.39 -1.43 -16.79
N ARG A 57 6.21 -1.76 -15.79
CA ARG A 57 7.16 -2.88 -15.81
C ARG A 57 6.59 -4.10 -15.10
N GLU A 58 5.84 -3.87 -14.03
CA GLU A 58 5.25 -4.91 -13.17
C GLU A 58 3.73 -5.05 -13.41
N GLY A 59 3.35 -5.39 -14.64
CA GLY A 59 1.94 -5.39 -15.06
C GLY A 59 1.04 -6.38 -14.29
N ASP A 60 1.58 -7.50 -13.82
CA ASP A 60 0.80 -8.47 -13.05
C ASP A 60 0.54 -7.99 -11.61
N LEU A 61 1.51 -7.31 -10.97
CA LEU A 61 1.27 -6.62 -9.70
C LEU A 61 0.20 -5.53 -9.86
N ALA A 62 0.25 -4.77 -10.96
CA ALA A 62 -0.76 -3.76 -11.25
C ALA A 62 -2.18 -4.35 -11.38
N LYS A 63 -2.31 -5.53 -12.00
CA LYS A 63 -3.60 -6.24 -12.10
C LYS A 63 -4.09 -6.75 -10.76
N VAL A 64 -3.22 -7.41 -9.98
CA VAL A 64 -3.57 -7.93 -8.64
C VAL A 64 -4.04 -6.81 -7.72
N HIS A 65 -3.39 -5.65 -7.82
CA HIS A 65 -3.76 -4.46 -7.06
C HIS A 65 -4.90 -3.67 -7.68
N GLY A 66 -5.45 -4.07 -8.83
CA GLY A 66 -6.56 -3.36 -9.50
C GLY A 66 -6.26 -1.88 -9.71
N LEU A 67 -5.07 -1.55 -10.23
CA LEU A 67 -4.65 -0.15 -10.36
C LEU A 67 -5.48 0.60 -11.42
N SER A 68 -6.12 1.69 -10.99
CA SER A 68 -6.89 2.60 -11.84
C SER A 68 -6.34 4.04 -11.83
N VAL A 69 -5.51 4.39 -10.86
CA VAL A 69 -4.98 5.74 -10.64
C VAL A 69 -3.57 5.67 -10.07
N LEU A 70 -2.75 6.68 -10.38
CA LEU A 70 -1.39 6.81 -9.85
C LEU A 70 -1.19 8.20 -9.20
N PRO A 71 -0.46 8.27 -8.07
CA PRO A 71 0.05 7.14 -7.31
C PRO A 71 -1.09 6.34 -6.64
N THR A 72 -0.85 5.06 -6.37
CA THR A 72 -1.68 4.26 -5.44
C THR A 72 -0.76 3.82 -4.31
N ILE A 73 -1.19 4.04 -3.07
CA ILE A 73 -0.44 3.68 -1.86
C ILE A 73 -1.20 2.59 -1.13
N VAL A 74 -0.49 1.54 -0.71
CA VAL A 74 -1.05 0.44 0.09
C VAL A 74 -0.16 0.24 1.31
N ILE A 75 -0.75 0.27 2.51
CA ILE A 75 -0.05 -0.02 3.75
C ILE A 75 -0.25 -1.51 4.06
N TYR A 76 0.85 -2.20 4.33
CA TYR A 76 0.89 -3.60 4.71
C TYR A 76 1.37 -3.75 6.15
N ARG A 77 0.79 -4.72 6.84
CA ARG A 77 1.28 -5.22 8.12
C ARG A 77 1.29 -6.74 8.11
N ASP A 78 2.46 -7.33 8.31
CA ASP A 78 2.66 -8.79 8.41
C ASP A 78 2.04 -9.55 7.21
N GLY A 79 2.26 -9.03 6.00
CA GLY A 79 1.77 -9.60 4.74
C GLY A 79 0.32 -9.23 4.39
N LEU A 80 -0.42 -8.62 5.31
CA LEU A 80 -1.82 -8.24 5.12
C LEU A 80 -1.93 -6.77 4.70
N PRO A 81 -2.64 -6.45 3.60
CA PRO A 81 -2.95 -5.07 3.24
C PRO A 81 -3.99 -4.52 4.23
N ALA A 82 -3.71 -3.35 4.81
CA ALA A 82 -4.49 -2.77 5.90
C ALA A 82 -5.15 -1.43 5.54
N ARG A 83 -4.54 -0.65 4.64
CA ARG A 83 -5.08 0.63 4.15
C ARG A 83 -4.70 0.84 2.69
N ARG A 84 -5.50 1.62 1.97
CA ARG A 84 -5.26 1.99 0.57
C ARG A 84 -5.67 3.42 0.28
N PHE A 85 -4.81 4.14 -0.45
CA PHE A 85 -5.04 5.51 -0.87
C PHE A 85 -4.89 5.66 -2.38
N HIS A 86 -5.80 6.43 -2.95
CA HIS A 86 -5.85 6.75 -4.37
C HIS A 86 -5.37 8.19 -4.56
N GLY A 87 -4.22 8.36 -5.23
CA GLY A 87 -3.63 9.67 -5.47
C GLY A 87 -2.70 10.14 -4.36
N VAL A 88 -2.46 11.46 -4.32
CA VAL A 88 -1.51 12.09 -3.41
C VAL A 88 -2.08 12.15 -2.00
N ILE A 89 -1.27 11.79 -1.01
CA ILE A 89 -1.53 11.95 0.43
C ILE A 89 -0.38 12.77 1.03
N SER A 90 -0.63 13.55 2.09
CA SER A 90 0.42 14.31 2.77
C SER A 90 1.30 13.40 3.62
N ALA A 91 2.52 13.83 3.95
CA ALA A 91 3.41 13.09 4.85
C ALA A 91 2.81 12.92 6.26
N ALA A 92 2.03 13.90 6.72
CA ALA A 92 1.37 13.88 8.03
C ALA A 92 0.24 12.83 8.05
N ASP A 93 -0.64 12.85 7.05
CA ASP A 93 -1.74 11.87 6.97
C ASP A 93 -1.18 10.46 6.77
N LEU A 94 -0.14 10.30 5.93
CA LEU A 94 0.51 8.99 5.76
C LEU A 94 1.14 8.49 7.06
N THR A 95 1.67 9.39 7.89
CA THR A 95 2.19 9.06 9.23
C THR A 95 1.09 8.57 10.16
N GLU A 96 -0.03 9.29 10.22
CA GLU A 96 -1.17 8.93 11.06
C GLU A 96 -1.71 7.53 10.70
N GLU A 97 -1.91 7.27 9.42
CA GLU A 97 -2.40 5.97 8.92
C GLU A 97 -1.41 4.82 9.21
N VAL A 98 -0.11 5.10 9.10
CA VAL A 98 0.94 4.14 9.45
C VAL A 98 0.95 3.84 10.94
N ASP A 99 0.80 4.85 11.78
CA ASP A 99 0.77 4.71 13.24
C ASP A 99 -0.50 3.97 13.69
N GLU A 100 -1.65 4.24 13.08
CA GLU A 100 -2.89 3.50 13.33
C GLU A 100 -2.71 2.02 12.97
N VAL A 101 -2.22 1.72 11.77
CA VAL A 101 -1.98 0.34 11.34
C VAL A 101 -0.94 -0.35 12.22
N ALA A 102 0.07 0.36 12.73
CA ALA A 102 1.07 -0.21 13.63
C ALA A 102 0.49 -0.59 15.01
N ASN A 103 -0.56 0.08 15.46
CA ASN A 103 -1.20 -0.16 16.75
C ASN A 103 -2.49 -1.00 16.65
N ALA A 104 -2.98 -1.28 15.45
CA ALA A 104 -4.18 -2.07 15.23
C ALA A 104 -4.05 -3.53 15.73
N ASP A 105 -5.18 -4.12 16.15
CA ASP A 105 -5.28 -5.57 16.32
C ASP A 105 -5.59 -6.20 14.96
N MET A 106 -4.55 -6.69 14.28
CA MET A 106 -4.68 -7.22 12.93
C MET A 106 -5.52 -8.51 12.86
N ASP A 107 -5.59 -9.27 13.95
CA ASP A 107 -6.42 -10.48 14.01
C ASP A 107 -7.90 -10.09 14.07
N GLU A 108 -8.23 -9.05 14.84
CA GLU A 108 -9.59 -8.48 14.89
C GLU A 108 -10.00 -7.86 13.55
N GLU A 109 -9.15 -7.00 12.96
CA GLU A 109 -9.39 -6.36 11.65
C GLU A 109 -9.62 -7.42 10.55
N TYR A 110 -8.79 -8.46 10.51
CA TYR A 110 -8.94 -9.55 9.54
C TYR A 110 -10.24 -10.33 9.74
N ARG A 111 -10.61 -10.60 11.00
CA ARG A 111 -11.87 -11.27 11.34
C ARG A 111 -13.08 -10.46 10.89
N ASP A 112 -13.09 -9.17 11.20
CA ASP A 112 -14.20 -8.28 10.88
C ASP A 112 -14.36 -8.15 9.36
N TRP A 113 -13.24 -8.01 8.65
CA TRP A 113 -13.23 -8.08 7.19
C TRP A 113 -13.81 -9.42 6.68
N MET A 114 -13.38 -10.56 7.21
CA MET A 114 -13.90 -11.87 6.78
C MET A 114 -15.42 -11.96 6.95
N VAL A 115 -15.95 -11.43 8.05
CA VAL A 115 -17.39 -11.37 8.30
C VAL A 115 -18.09 -10.48 7.28
N GLU A 116 -17.54 -9.31 6.98
CA GLU A 116 -18.09 -8.39 5.96
C GLU A 116 -18.05 -9.00 4.55
N SER A 117 -16.97 -9.67 4.18
CA SER A 117 -16.84 -10.39 2.91
C SER A 117 -17.92 -11.47 2.75
N LEU A 118 -18.24 -12.20 3.83
CA LEU A 118 -19.32 -13.19 3.83
C LEU A 118 -20.70 -12.53 3.66
N GLN A 119 -20.90 -11.31 4.18
CA GLN A 119 -22.16 -10.57 4.07
C GLN A 119 -22.35 -9.91 2.70
N SER A 120 -21.29 -9.33 2.14
CA SER A 120 -21.29 -8.62 0.86
C SER A 120 -21.20 -9.56 -0.35
N GLY A 121 -20.72 -10.79 -0.16
CA GLY A 121 -20.44 -11.74 -1.24
C GLY A 121 -19.20 -11.41 -2.05
N VAL A 122 -18.42 -10.40 -1.64
CA VAL A 122 -17.13 -10.04 -2.27
C VAL A 122 -16.01 -10.79 -1.55
N VAL A 123 -15.38 -11.71 -2.26
CA VAL A 123 -14.25 -12.52 -1.76
C VAL A 123 -12.93 -11.83 -2.14
N GLY A 124 -12.21 -11.30 -1.16
CA GLY A 124 -10.93 -10.61 -1.36
C GLY A 124 -10.77 -9.42 -0.42
N SER A 125 -9.52 -8.98 -0.19
CA SER A 125 -9.25 -7.81 0.66
C SER A 125 -9.86 -6.56 0.01
N PRO A 126 -10.55 -5.67 0.76
CA PRO A 126 -11.06 -4.41 0.22
C PRO A 126 -9.95 -3.46 -0.23
N PHE A 127 -8.71 -3.71 0.24
CA PHE A 127 -7.54 -2.91 -0.08
C PHE A 127 -6.79 -3.42 -1.32
N LEU A 128 -7.06 -4.64 -1.77
CA LEU A 128 -6.59 -5.16 -3.07
C LEU A 128 -7.77 -5.19 -4.03
N GLY A 129 -7.50 -5.28 -5.34
CA GLY A 129 -8.50 -5.08 -6.39
C GLY A 129 -9.85 -5.75 -6.09
N GLY A 130 -10.83 -4.93 -5.66
CA GLY A 130 -12.24 -5.29 -5.59
C GLY A 130 -12.85 -5.27 -7.00
N PRO A 131 -14.00 -5.93 -7.22
CA PRO A 131 -14.51 -6.20 -8.55
C PRO A 131 -14.91 -4.90 -9.26
N TYR A 132 -14.08 -4.48 -10.21
CA TYR A 132 -14.44 -3.58 -11.29
C TYR A 132 -13.81 -4.09 -12.59
#